data_AF-A0A534M8A6-F1
#
_entry.id   AF-A0A534M8A6-F1
#
_cell.length_a   1.000
_cell.length_b   1.000
_cell.length_c   1.000
_cell.angle_alpha   90.00
_cell.angle_beta   90.00
_cell.angle_gamma   90.00
#
_symmetry.space_group_name_H-M   'P 1'
#
loop_
_entity.id
_entity.type
_entity.pdbx_description
1 polymer ?
#
loop_
_entity_poly.entity_id
_entity_poly.type
_entity_poly.pdbx_seq_one_letter_code
_entity_poly.pdbx_strand_id
1 'polypeptide(L)'
;MPGFGEKIWEMGRSPSQHLGLLVFGLVALLTGLISRSMVAVVGTAPAVAAITLTALVLVGIGGFFVTLALFLGAYTASGESWTTTVWRIAQLLAAVLILIFVF
;
A
#
# COMPACT_ATOMS: atom_id res chain seq x y z
N MET A 1 27.76 0.94 5.38
CA MET A 1 26.66 0.95 4.39
C MET A 1 25.36 1.08 5.17
N PRO A 2 24.40 1.93 4.76
CA PRO A 2 23.13 2.08 5.48
C PRO A 2 22.37 0.75 5.50
N GLY A 3 21.79 0.41 6.64
CA GLY A 3 20.96 -0.78 6.81
C GLY A 3 19.66 -0.69 5.99
N PHE A 4 18.98 -1.82 5.79
CA PHE A 4 17.70 -1.86 5.07
C PHE A 4 16.64 -0.95 5.73
N GLY A 5 16.57 -0.95 7.06
CA GLY A 5 15.66 -0.08 7.82
C GLY A 5 15.96 1.41 7.66
N GLU A 6 17.24 1.80 7.63
CA GLU A 6 17.64 3.20 7.39
C GLU A 6 17.24 3.67 5.99
N LYS A 7 17.41 2.81 4.97
CA LYS A 7 16.95 3.12 3.61
C LYS A 7 15.44 3.31 3.53
N ILE A 8 14.66 2.47 4.20
CA ILE A 8 13.19 2.61 4.26
C ILE A 8 12.81 3.90 4.99
N TRP A 9 13.50 4.22 6.08
CA TRP A 9 13.28 5.45 6.83
C TRP A 9 13.57 6.70 5.99
N GLU A 10 14.67 6.69 5.22
CA GLU A 10 15.01 7.75 4.27
C GLU A 10 13.93 7.92 3.19
N MET A 11 13.40 6.81 2.65
CA MET A 11 12.29 6.85 1.69
C MET A 11 11.02 7.48 2.30
N GLY A 12 10.75 7.23 3.58
CA GLY A 12 9.63 7.84 4.29
C GLY A 12 9.79 9.36 4.51
N ARG A 13 11.03 9.85 4.54
CA ARG A 13 11.38 11.26 4.76
C ARG A 13 11.45 12.06 3.47
N SER A 14 11.85 11.41 2.38
CA SER A 14 11.92 12.02 1.05
C SER A 14 10.52 12.06 0.40
N PRO A 15 9.95 13.25 0.13
CA PRO A 15 8.58 13.35 -0.39
C PRO A 15 8.37 12.59 -1.70
N SER A 16 9.35 12.61 -2.61
CA SER A 16 9.25 11.94 -3.91
C SER A 16 9.30 10.42 -3.78
N GLN A 17 10.15 9.89 -2.89
CA GLN A 17 10.25 8.45 -2.65
C GLN A 17 9.04 7.93 -1.89
N HIS A 18 8.55 8.67 -0.89
CA HIS A 18 7.32 8.38 -0.19
C HIS A 18 6.13 8.29 -1.16
N LEU A 19 5.96 9.31 -2.02
CA LEU A 19 4.90 9.30 -3.04
C LEU A 19 5.08 8.15 -4.03
N GLY A 20 6.32 7.80 -4.39
CA GLY A 20 6.60 6.64 -5.22
C GLY A 20 6.10 5.34 -4.61
N LEU A 21 6.35 5.10 -3.31
CA LEU A 21 5.85 3.93 -2.58
C LEU A 21 4.32 3.88 -2.55
N LEU A 22 3.69 5.02 -2.23
CA LEU A 22 2.24 5.11 -2.16
C LEU A 22 1.58 4.89 -3.52
N VAL A 23 2.06 5.56 -4.57
CA VAL A 23 1.53 5.42 -5.94
C VAL A 23 1.73 4.00 -6.46
N PHE A 24 2.90 3.42 -6.25
CA PHE A 24 3.16 2.03 -6.63
C PHE A 24 2.17 1.07 -5.95
N GLY A 25 2.00 1.21 -4.63
CA GLY A 25 1.06 0.40 -3.86
C GLY A 25 -0.38 0.56 -4.36
N LEU A 26 -0.83 1.80 -4.59
CA LEU A 26 -2.18 2.10 -5.08
C LEU A 26 -2.42 1.52 -6.49
N VAL A 27 -1.44 1.65 -7.40
CA VAL A 27 -1.55 1.10 -8.76
C VAL A 27 -1.62 -0.43 -8.72
N ALA A 28 -0.79 -1.08 -7.91
CA ALA A 28 -0.84 -2.53 -7.76
C ALA A 28 -2.20 -2.98 -7.18
N LEU A 29 -2.70 -2.29 -6.15
CA LEU A 29 -3.98 -2.59 -5.51
C LEU A 29 -5.15 -2.42 -6.50
N LEU A 30 -5.18 -1.30 -7.23
CA LEU A 30 -6.18 -1.04 -8.27
C LEU A 30 -6.13 -2.10 -9.38
N THR A 31 -4.94 -2.47 -9.83
CA THR A 31 -4.78 -3.49 -10.87
C THR A 31 -5.24 -4.86 -10.38
N GLY A 32 -4.96 -5.20 -9.12
CA GLY A 32 -5.45 -6.43 -8.48
C GLY A 32 -6.97 -6.46 -8.35
N LEU A 33 -7.60 -5.35 -7.94
CA LEU A 33 -9.05 -5.22 -7.88
C LEU A 33 -9.70 -5.33 -9.26
N ILE A 34 -9.15 -4.65 -10.28
CA ILE A 34 -9.62 -4.75 -11.66
C ILE A 34 -9.52 -6.20 -12.15
N SER A 35 -8.39 -6.86 -11.90
CA SER A 35 -8.18 -8.27 -12.26
C SER A 35 -9.24 -9.17 -11.62
N ARG A 36 -9.58 -8.94 -10.35
CA ARG A 36 -10.64 -9.68 -9.65
C ARG A 36 -12.01 -9.49 -10.30
N SER A 37 -12.32 -8.28 -10.75
CA SER A 37 -13.57 -7.98 -11.47
C SER A 37 -13.66 -8.67 -12.84
N MET A 38 -12.53 -8.97 -13.48
CA MET A 38 -12.48 -9.66 -14.77
C MET A 38 -12.73 -11.17 -14.68
N VAL A 39 -12.65 -11.76 -13.49
CA VAL A 39 -12.84 -13.21 -13.29
C VAL A 39 -14.18 -13.70 -13.87
N ALA A 40 -15.24 -12.90 -13.76
CA ALA A 40 -16.57 -13.26 -14.25
C ALA A 40 -16.67 -13.36 -15.79
N VAL A 41 -15.71 -12.80 -16.53
CA VAL A 41 -15.81 -12.59 -17.99
C VAL A 41 -14.84 -13.48 -18.79
N VAL A 42 -13.87 -14.10 -18.11
CA VAL A 42 -12.71 -14.77 -18.72
C VAL A 42 -13.04 -16.16 -19.31
N GLY A 43 -14.21 -16.72 -19.00
CA GLY A 43 -14.86 -17.82 -19.74
C GLY A 43 -14.17 -19.19 -19.71
N THR A 44 -12.90 -19.30 -19.29
CA THR A 44 -12.15 -20.57 -19.24
C THR A 44 -11.55 -20.81 -17.86
N ALA A 45 -11.65 -22.06 -17.37
CA ALA A 45 -11.15 -22.46 -16.06
C ALA A 45 -9.65 -22.16 -15.80
N PRO A 46 -8.72 -22.39 -16.75
CA PRO A 46 -7.30 -22.10 -16.51
C PRO A 46 -7.04 -20.59 -16.39
N ALA A 47 -7.71 -19.77 -17.20
CA ALA A 47 -7.53 -18.33 -17.17
C ALA A 47 -8.17 -17.70 -15.92
N VAL A 48 -9.28 -18.26 -15.43
CA VAL A 48 -9.86 -17.89 -14.11
C VAL A 48 -8.83 -18.11 -13.00
N ALA A 49 -8.21 -19.29 -12.93
CA ALA A 49 -7.21 -19.58 -11.90
C ALA A 49 -6.00 -18.62 -11.96
N ALA A 50 -5.49 -18.35 -13.17
CA ALA A 50 -4.36 -17.43 -13.36
C ALA A 50 -4.69 -15.99 -12.95
N ILE A 51 -5.88 -15.50 -13.32
CA ILE A 51 -6.31 -14.13 -12.97
C ILE A 51 -6.60 -14.00 -11.48
N THR A 52 -7.20 -15.02 -10.85
CA THR A 52 -7.41 -15.02 -9.40
C THR A 52 -6.08 -14.97 -8.64
N LEU A 53 -5.09 -15.76 -9.04
CA LEU A 53 -3.75 -15.74 -8.43
C LEU A 53 -3.13 -14.34 -8.59
N THR A 54 -3.12 -13.83 -9.83
CA THR A 54 -2.54 -12.51 -10.14
C THR A 54 -3.22 -11.41 -9.34
N ALA A 55 -4.55 -11.45 -9.23
CA ALA A 55 -5.32 -10.49 -8.43
C ALA A 55 -4.92 -10.54 -6.95
N LEU A 56 -4.81 -11.74 -6.36
CA LEU A 56 -4.41 -11.90 -4.95
C LEU A 56 -2.99 -11.37 -4.69
N VAL A 57 -2.04 -11.68 -5.57
CA VAL A 57 -0.66 -11.19 -5.45
C VAL A 57 -0.60 -9.67 -5.55
N LEU A 58 -1.29 -9.08 -6.54
CA LEU A 58 -1.31 -7.63 -6.73
C LEU A 58 -1.99 -6.90 -5.57
N VAL A 59 -3.10 -7.45 -5.05
CA VAL A 59 -3.77 -6.92 -3.86
C VAL A 59 -2.86 -7.01 -2.63
N GLY A 60 -2.16 -8.13 -2.42
CA GLY A 60 -1.23 -8.28 -1.29
C GLY A 60 -0.03 -7.35 -1.38
N ILE A 61 0.60 -7.25 -2.55
CA ILE A 61 1.72 -6.30 -2.79
C ILE A 61 1.23 -4.86 -2.62
N GLY A 62 0.11 -4.51 -3.24
CA GLY A 62 -0.47 -3.17 -3.15
C GLY A 62 -0.80 -2.79 -1.71
N GLY A 63 -1.49 -3.67 -0.98
CA GLY A 63 -1.81 -3.50 0.44
C GLY A 63 -0.56 -3.30 1.28
N PHE A 64 0.48 -4.09 1.06
CA PHE A 64 1.76 -3.95 1.78
C PHE A 64 2.39 -2.57 1.56
N PHE A 65 2.54 -2.13 0.31
CA PHE A 65 3.20 -0.87 0.01
C PHE A 65 2.40 0.36 0.46
N VAL A 66 1.07 0.32 0.37
CA VAL A 66 0.22 1.40 0.90
C VAL A 66 0.32 1.47 2.42
N THR A 67 0.19 0.33 3.11
CA THR A 67 0.33 0.26 4.57
C THR A 67 1.71 0.75 5.02
N LEU A 68 2.77 0.33 4.35
CA LEU A 68 4.14 0.79 4.63
C LEU A 68 4.26 2.32 4.47
N ALA A 69 3.76 2.88 3.36
CA ALA A 69 3.80 4.32 3.12
C ALA A 69 3.04 5.10 4.21
N LEU A 70 1.86 4.63 4.61
CA LEU A 70 1.06 5.26 5.67
C LEU A 70 1.76 5.24 7.03
N PHE A 71 2.37 4.10 7.41
CA PHE A 71 3.18 4.04 8.63
C PHE A 71 4.35 5.00 8.57
N LEU A 72 5.10 5.00 7.46
CA LEU A 72 6.24 5.90 7.29
C LEU A 72 5.81 7.36 7.38
N GLY A 73 4.70 7.74 6.74
CA GLY A 73 4.16 9.10 6.81
C GLY A 73 3.82 9.51 8.23
N ALA A 74 3.22 8.60 9.01
CA ALA A 74 2.85 8.89 10.39
C ALA A 74 4.09 9.12 11.27
N TYR A 75 5.15 8.34 11.06
CA TYR A 75 6.37 8.44 11.86
C TYR A 75 7.34 9.54 11.38
N THR A 76 7.33 9.91 10.09
CA THR A 76 8.22 10.97 9.57
C THR A 76 7.60 12.36 9.61
N ALA A 77 6.28 12.48 9.75
CA ALA A 77 5.62 13.77 9.99
C ALA A 77 6.22 14.41 11.24
N SER A 78 6.68 15.66 11.14
CA SER A 78 7.33 16.40 12.24
C SER A 78 6.49 17.61 12.68
N GLY A 79 6.59 17.98 13.97
CA GLY A 79 5.85 19.10 14.55
C GLY A 79 4.87 18.66 15.64
N GLU A 80 4.58 19.58 16.56
CA GLU A 80 3.71 19.38 17.73
C GLU A 80 2.31 20.01 17.54
N SER A 81 2.00 20.48 16.33
CA SER A 81 0.68 21.05 16.07
C SER A 81 -0.42 19.99 16.18
N TRP A 82 -1.61 20.44 16.57
CA TRP A 82 -2.82 19.63 16.55
C TRP A 82 -3.05 18.98 15.18
N THR A 83 -2.87 19.75 14.11
CA THR A 83 -3.06 19.27 12.73
C THR A 83 -2.11 18.12 12.37
N THR A 84 -0.82 18.22 12.74
CA THR A 84 0.14 17.13 12.53
C THR A 84 -0.27 15.88 13.30
N THR A 85 -0.72 16.03 14.54
CA THR A 85 -1.15 14.89 15.37
C THR A 85 -2.35 14.17 14.76
N VAL A 86 -3.38 14.92 14.32
CA VAL A 86 -4.56 14.36 13.64
C VAL A 86 -4.15 13.62 12.36
N TRP A 87 -3.23 14.18 11.57
CA TRP A 87 -2.74 13.53 10.35
C TRP A 87 -2.05 12.19 10.62
N ARG A 88 -1.18 12.13 11.64
CA ARG A 88 -0.53 10.87 12.04
C ARG A 88 -1.55 9.81 12.43
N ILE A 89 -2.54 10.18 13.24
CA ILE A 89 -3.61 9.26 13.67
C ILE A 89 -4.41 8.77 12.46
N ALA A 90 -4.78 9.66 11.53
CA ALA A 90 -5.52 9.29 10.33
C ALA A 90 -4.74 8.30 9.46
N GLN A 91 -3.43 8.50 9.29
CA GLN A 91 -2.58 7.58 8.53
C GLN A 91 -2.47 6.20 9.21
N LEU A 92 -2.30 6.16 10.54
CA LEU A 92 -2.26 4.91 11.29
C LEU A 92 -3.59 4.17 11.25
N LEU A 93 -4.72 4.87 11.39
CA LEU A 93 -6.04 4.29 11.26
C LEU A 93 -6.26 3.72 9.85
N ALA A 94 -5.90 4.46 8.80
CA ALA A 94 -5.96 3.97 7.43
C ALA A 94 -5.09 2.72 7.22
N ALA A 95 -3.88 2.70 7.78
CA ALA A 95 -3.00 1.53 7.72
C ALA A 95 -3.63 0.31 8.39
N VAL A 96 -4.24 0.49 9.57
CA VAL A 96 -4.96 -0.58 10.28
C VAL A 96 -6.16 -1.08 9.48
N LEU A 97 -6.93 -0.19 8.85
CA LEU A 97 -8.06 -0.58 8.00
C LEU A 97 -7.57 -1.45 6.82
N ILE A 98 -6.47 -1.08 6.17
CA ILE A 98 -5.90 -1.91 5.10
C ILE A 98 -5.47 -3.27 5.65
N LEU A 99 -4.84 -3.31 6.83
CA LEU A 99 -4.47 -4.58 7.46
C LEU A 99 -5.66 -5.49 7.75
N ILE A 100 -6.82 -4.93 8.09
CA ILE A 100 -8.05 -5.70 8.41
C ILE A 100 -8.80 -6.15 7.16
N PHE A 101 -8.85 -5.32 6.12
CA PHE A 101 -9.71 -5.56 4.95
C PHE A 101 -8.98 -6.17 3.76
N VAL A 102 -7.65 -6.11 3.73
CA VAL A 102 -6.82 -6.62 2.63
C VAL A 102 -6.11 -7.94 2.96
N PHE A 103 -5.73 -8.14 4.22
CA PHE A 103 -5.06 -9.35 4.71
C PHE A 103 -5.98 -10.17 5.61
#